data_AF-A0A0H3ZWD0-F1
#
_entry.id   AF-A0A0H3ZWD0-F1
#
_cell.length_a   1.000
_cell.length_b   1.000
_cell.length_c   1.000
_cell.angle_alpha   90.00
_cell.angle_beta   90.00
_cell.angle_gamma   90.00
#
_symmetry.space_group_name_H-M   'P 1'
#
loop_
_entity.id
_entity.type
_entity.pdbx_description
1 polymer ?
#
loop_
_entity_poly.entity_id
_entity_poly.type
_entity_poly.pdbx_seq_one_letter_code
_entity_poly.pdbx_strand_id
1 'polypeptide(L)'
;MTNRYGVPLLKYLVKQPLYCENGYTLPTLSHDLLFIARRAGLTEKRALPTETIYFWVRGARVPYWAQYAALELAIRRGWTIADFDDLLCVCSIIKPQLESLSTDSIKSLLTSKGLVIPTPLEPDLFLIFDKLIRDVD
;
A
#
# COMPACT_ATOMS: atom_id res chain seq x y z
N MET A 1 -18.07 -1.58 5.39
CA MET A 1 -16.94 -0.78 5.92
C MET A 1 -16.27 -0.09 4.74
N THR A 2 -16.16 1.25 4.74
CA THR A 2 -15.49 1.97 3.66
C THR A 2 -14.00 1.68 3.78
N ASN A 3 -13.50 0.70 3.02
CA ASN A 3 -12.14 0.22 3.16
C ASN A 3 -11.14 1.36 2.87
N ARG A 4 -10.39 1.77 3.90
CA ARG A 4 -9.39 2.86 3.86
C ARG A 4 -7.99 2.31 3.60
N TYR A 5 -7.86 1.45 2.59
CA TYR A 5 -6.57 0.88 2.23
C TYR A 5 -5.59 1.97 1.78
N GLY A 6 -4.31 1.76 2.07
CA GLY A 6 -3.24 2.74 1.83
C GLY A 6 -3.09 3.80 2.91
N VAL A 7 -4.08 4.03 3.78
CA VAL A 7 -3.96 5.02 4.87
C VAL A 7 -2.88 4.65 5.89
N PRO A 8 -2.76 3.40 6.38
CA PRO A 8 -1.66 3.02 7.29
C PRO A 8 -0.27 3.26 6.67
N LEU A 9 -0.13 2.96 5.38
CA LEU A 9 1.10 3.13 4.62
C LEU A 9 1.47 4.61 4.47
N LEU A 10 0.48 5.46 4.12
CA LEU A 10 0.68 6.91 4.06
C LEU A 10 1.00 7.50 5.44
N LYS A 11 0.34 7.04 6.51
CA LYS A 11 0.66 7.44 7.89
C LYS A 11 2.08 7.07 8.30
N TYR A 12 2.59 5.93 7.85
CA TYR A 12 3.97 5.56 8.05
C TYR A 12 4.92 6.45 7.26
N LEU A 13 4.64 6.70 5.97
CA LEU A 13 5.48 7.50 5.10
C LEU A 13 5.60 8.95 5.57
N VAL A 14 4.51 9.59 6.00
CA VAL A 14 4.54 10.97 6.52
C VAL A 14 5.22 11.11 7.90
N LYS A 15 5.66 10.00 8.52
CA LYS A 15 6.51 10.02 9.71
C LYS A 15 7.99 9.90 9.37
N GLN A 16 8.34 9.58 8.12
CA GLN A 16 9.72 9.44 7.70
C GLN A 16 10.37 10.83 7.57
N PRO A 17 11.61 11.03 8.06
CA PRO A 17 12.31 12.32 7.97
C PRO A 17 12.44 12.86 6.53
N LEU A 18 12.52 11.98 5.53
CA LEU A 18 12.59 12.36 4.12
C LEU A 18 11.30 13.00 3.59
N TYR A 19 10.17 12.71 4.21
CA TYR A 19 8.84 13.08 3.75
C TYR A 19 8.12 14.04 4.71
N CYS A 20 8.75 14.38 5.82
CA CYS A 20 8.17 15.22 6.85
C CYS A 20 9.23 16.07 7.53
N GLU A 21 8.95 17.36 7.62
CA GLU A 21 9.78 18.33 8.33
C GLU A 21 8.88 19.21 9.20
N ASN A 22 9.20 19.33 10.49
CA ASN A 22 8.42 20.11 11.45
C ASN A 22 6.91 19.80 11.48
N GLY A 23 6.54 18.54 11.19
CA GLY A 23 5.14 18.08 11.12
C GLY A 23 4.43 18.36 9.80
N TYR A 24 5.11 18.93 8.81
CA TYR A 24 4.57 19.20 7.48
C TYR A 24 5.05 18.14 6.47
N THR A 25 4.10 17.62 5.70
CA THR A 25 4.39 16.69 4.58
C THR A 25 5.16 17.43 3.49
N LEU A 26 6.34 16.92 3.15
CA LEU A 26 7.19 17.48 2.10
C LEU A 26 6.70 17.08 0.69
N PRO A 27 6.88 17.94 -0.32
CA PRO A 27 6.54 17.63 -1.72
C PRO A 27 7.21 16.37 -2.27
N THR A 28 8.36 15.98 -1.71
CA THR A 28 9.09 14.75 -2.07
C THR A 28 8.18 13.52 -2.03
N LEU A 29 7.29 13.41 -1.04
CA LEU A 29 6.34 12.30 -0.97
C LEU A 29 5.36 12.30 -2.14
N SER A 30 4.82 13.48 -2.50
CA SER A 30 3.94 13.62 -3.66
C SER A 30 4.62 13.21 -4.96
N HIS A 31 5.88 13.62 -5.14
CA HIS A 31 6.66 13.29 -6.34
C HIS A 31 6.96 11.80 -6.42
N ASP A 32 7.40 11.17 -5.34
CA ASP A 32 7.72 9.74 -5.30
C ASP A 32 6.47 8.88 -5.56
N LEU A 33 5.32 9.24 -4.97
CA LEU A 33 4.05 8.54 -5.20
C LEU A 33 3.63 8.60 -6.68
N LEU A 34 3.69 9.79 -7.29
CA LEU A 34 3.37 9.94 -8.72
C LEU A 34 4.37 9.21 -9.61
N PHE A 35 5.66 9.26 -9.29
CA PHE A 35 6.68 8.59 -10.07
C PHE A 35 6.44 7.08 -10.13
N ILE A 36 6.21 6.45 -8.97
CA ILE A 36 5.91 5.01 -8.89
C ILE A 36 4.61 4.68 -9.63
N ALA A 37 3.53 5.43 -9.37
CA ALA A 37 2.23 5.18 -9.98
C ALA A 37 2.26 5.31 -11.52
N ARG A 38 2.99 6.30 -12.05
CA ARG A 38 3.17 6.49 -13.50
C ARG A 38 4.01 5.40 -14.12
N ARG A 39 5.11 4.99 -13.46
CA ARG A 39 5.96 3.89 -13.91
C ARG A 39 5.18 2.56 -13.97
N ALA A 40 4.23 2.35 -13.08
CA ALA A 40 3.33 1.21 -13.08
C ALA A 40 2.16 1.33 -14.08
N GLY A 41 2.03 2.43 -14.82
CA GLY A 41 0.92 2.66 -15.74
C GLY A 41 -0.43 2.89 -15.05
N LEU A 42 -0.46 3.20 -13.75
CA LEU A 42 -1.68 3.30 -12.95
C LEU A 42 -2.27 4.72 -12.91
N THR A 43 -1.53 5.72 -13.37
CA THR A 43 -2.02 7.11 -13.44
C THR A 43 -1.29 7.92 -14.51
N GLU A 44 -2.02 8.87 -15.09
CA GLU A 44 -1.48 9.91 -15.99
C GLU A 44 -1.35 11.28 -15.29
N LYS A 45 -1.68 11.35 -14.00
CA LYS A 45 -1.64 12.60 -13.24
C LYS A 45 -0.24 13.21 -13.28
N ARG A 46 -0.18 14.50 -13.63
CA ARG A 46 1.06 15.29 -13.68
C ARG A 46 1.48 15.85 -12.33
N ALA A 47 0.51 16.10 -11.45
CA ALA A 47 0.74 16.72 -10.15
C ALA A 47 -0.17 16.11 -9.08
N LEU A 48 0.33 16.11 -7.85
CA LEU A 48 -0.32 15.63 -6.64
C LEU A 48 -0.05 16.67 -5.55
N PRO A 49 -1.04 17.52 -5.22
CA PRO A 49 -0.88 18.49 -4.13
C PRO A 49 -0.63 17.76 -2.80
N THR A 50 0.29 18.28 -1.99
CA THR A 50 0.61 17.75 -0.65
C THR A 50 -0.61 17.70 0.26
N GLU A 51 -1.53 18.65 0.10
CA GLU A 51 -2.80 18.74 0.82
C GLU A 51 -3.69 17.53 0.53
N THR A 52 -3.63 16.98 -0.68
CA THR A 52 -4.38 15.78 -1.05
C THR A 52 -3.93 14.58 -0.21
N ILE A 53 -2.62 14.45 0.02
CA ILE A 53 -2.05 13.42 0.89
C ILE A 53 -2.50 13.61 2.33
N TYR A 54 -2.53 14.86 2.81
CA TYR A 54 -3.04 15.17 4.15
C TYR A 54 -4.51 14.72 4.32
N PHE A 55 -5.38 14.95 3.33
CA PHE A 55 -6.76 14.46 3.38
C PHE A 55 -6.84 12.93 3.40
N TRP A 56 -6.02 12.25 2.60
CA TRP A 56 -5.94 10.78 2.62
C TRP A 56 -5.51 10.23 3.98
N VAL A 57 -4.48 10.82 4.60
CA VAL A 57 -4.00 10.42 5.94
C VAL A 57 -5.10 10.58 7.00
N ARG A 58 -5.99 11.57 6.86
CA ARG A 58 -7.14 11.79 7.74
C ARG A 58 -8.35 10.90 7.44
N GLY A 59 -8.24 10.01 6.47
CA GLY A 59 -9.23 8.98 6.18
C GLY A 59 -10.11 9.26 4.96
N ALA A 60 -9.78 10.24 4.12
CA ALA A 60 -10.37 10.34 2.80
C ALA A 60 -10.00 9.08 1.97
N ARG A 61 -10.85 8.75 0.98
CA ARG A 61 -10.62 7.60 0.10
C ARG A 61 -9.31 7.81 -0.69
N VAL A 62 -8.38 6.86 -0.54
CA VAL A 62 -7.14 6.82 -1.32
C VAL A 62 -7.44 6.15 -2.66
N PRO A 63 -7.09 6.74 -3.81
CA PRO A 63 -7.27 6.08 -5.10
C PRO A 63 -6.28 4.93 -5.26
N TYR A 64 -6.66 3.88 -5.99
CA TYR A 64 -5.87 2.65 -6.15
C TYR A 64 -4.40 2.89 -6.51
N TRP A 65 -4.14 3.75 -7.51
CA TRP A 65 -2.77 4.07 -7.94
C TRP A 65 -1.91 4.64 -6.80
N ALA A 66 -2.50 5.41 -5.88
CA ALA A 66 -1.81 5.99 -4.74
C ALA A 66 -1.62 4.96 -3.62
N GLN A 67 -2.57 4.03 -3.45
CA GLN A 67 -2.41 2.90 -2.52
C GLN A 67 -1.25 2.01 -2.95
N TYR A 68 -1.19 1.65 -4.25
CA TYR A 68 -0.10 0.85 -4.82
C TYR A 68 1.25 1.55 -4.66
N ALA A 69 1.33 2.83 -5.02
CA ALA A 69 2.56 3.60 -4.89
C ALA A 69 3.00 3.75 -3.42
N ALA A 70 2.06 3.96 -2.50
CA ALA A 70 2.34 4.03 -1.07
C ALA A 70 2.86 2.70 -0.53
N LEU A 71 2.33 1.56 -1.00
CA LEU A 71 2.83 0.24 -0.64
C LEU A 71 4.27 0.02 -1.09
N GLU A 72 4.56 0.23 -2.38
CA GLU A 72 5.94 0.08 -2.87
C GLU A 72 6.91 0.99 -2.13
N LEU A 73 6.52 2.24 -1.89
CA LEU A 73 7.37 3.21 -1.24
C LEU A 73 7.59 2.87 0.24
N ALA A 74 6.53 2.46 0.95
CA ALA A 74 6.61 2.07 2.36
C ALA A 74 7.54 0.87 2.54
N ILE A 75 7.44 -0.15 1.69
CA ILE A 75 8.32 -1.32 1.74
C ILE A 75 9.79 -0.92 1.52
N ARG A 76 10.07 -0.05 0.53
CA ARG A 76 11.43 0.47 0.28
C ARG A 76 11.99 1.28 1.45
N ARG A 77 11.13 1.77 2.35
CA ARG A 77 11.51 2.52 3.56
C ARG A 77 11.56 1.64 4.82
N GLY A 78 11.33 0.34 4.69
CA GLY A 78 11.40 -0.62 5.79
C GLY A 78 10.11 -0.77 6.58
N TRP A 79 8.96 -0.44 5.99
CA TRP A 79 7.67 -0.79 6.58
C TRP A 79 7.48 -2.30 6.59
N THR A 80 6.96 -2.84 7.69
CA THR A 80 6.71 -4.26 7.90
C THR A 80 5.26 -4.48 8.32
N ILE A 81 4.71 -5.65 8.03
CA ILE A 81 3.41 -6.08 8.55
C ILE A 81 3.54 -6.29 10.06
N ALA A 82 2.75 -5.58 10.85
CA ALA A 82 2.71 -5.76 12.31
C ALA A 82 1.48 -6.57 12.76
N ASP A 83 0.36 -6.44 12.06
CA ASP A 83 -0.91 -7.03 12.46
C ASP A 83 -1.79 -7.48 11.26
N PHE A 84 -2.98 -7.98 11.59
CA PHE A 84 -3.97 -8.44 10.62
C PHE A 84 -4.49 -7.31 9.71
N ASP A 85 -4.63 -6.08 10.22
CA ASP A 85 -5.15 -4.95 9.45
C ASP A 85 -4.14 -4.50 8.40
N ASP A 86 -2.85 -4.51 8.74
CA ASP A 86 -1.74 -4.32 7.83
C ASP A 86 -1.75 -5.36 6.71
N LEU A 87 -1.94 -6.63 7.09
CA LEU A 87 -2.02 -7.74 6.14
C LEU A 87 -3.20 -7.59 5.18
N LEU A 88 -4.39 -7.32 5.71
CA LEU A 88 -5.60 -7.08 4.92
C LEU A 88 -5.43 -5.89 3.98
N CYS A 89 -4.76 -4.82 4.44
CA CYS A 89 -4.44 -3.66 3.62
C CYS A 89 -3.55 -4.05 2.43
N VAL A 90 -2.46 -4.80 2.66
CA VAL A 90 -1.56 -5.28 1.61
C VAL A 90 -2.32 -6.15 0.61
N CYS A 91 -3.03 -7.18 1.10
CA CYS A 91 -3.76 -8.12 0.26
C CYS A 91 -4.80 -7.42 -0.61
N SER A 92 -5.50 -6.41 -0.08
CA SER A 92 -6.50 -5.66 -0.83
C SER A 92 -5.91 -4.74 -1.89
N ILE A 93 -4.71 -4.19 -1.64
CA ILE A 93 -3.99 -3.36 -2.62
C ILE A 93 -3.46 -4.23 -3.76
N ILE A 94 -3.00 -5.45 -3.48
CA ILE A 94 -2.50 -6.32 -4.52
C ILE A 94 -3.61 -7.14 -5.20
N LYS A 95 -4.85 -7.16 -4.65
CA LYS A 95 -6.01 -7.93 -5.18
C LYS A 95 -6.12 -7.89 -6.72
N PRO A 96 -6.05 -6.73 -7.40
CA PRO A 96 -6.17 -6.69 -8.86
C PRO A 96 -5.05 -7.42 -9.62
N GLN A 97 -3.93 -7.72 -8.95
CA GLN A 97 -2.82 -8.52 -9.49
C GLN A 97 -3.00 -10.01 -9.18
N LEU A 98 -3.93 -10.38 -8.30
CA LEU A 98 -4.12 -11.74 -7.80
C LEU A 98 -5.03 -12.60 -8.68
N GLU A 99 -5.90 -12.00 -9.51
CA GLU A 99 -6.84 -12.74 -10.37
C GLU A 99 -6.14 -13.70 -11.35
N SER A 100 -4.80 -13.67 -11.41
CA SER A 100 -3.97 -14.58 -12.22
C SER A 100 -2.90 -15.36 -11.45
N LEU A 101 -2.79 -15.22 -10.11
CA LEU A 101 -1.66 -15.75 -9.34
C LEU A 101 -2.08 -16.76 -8.25
N SER A 102 -1.31 -17.84 -8.11
CA SER A 102 -1.43 -18.79 -7.00
C SER A 102 -0.91 -18.20 -5.69
N THR A 103 -1.36 -18.71 -4.53
CA THR A 103 -0.93 -18.22 -3.20
C THR A 103 0.58 -18.22 -3.01
N ASP A 104 1.30 -19.22 -3.51
CA ASP A 104 2.76 -19.27 -3.47
C ASP A 104 3.40 -18.17 -4.33
N SER A 105 2.78 -17.85 -5.48
CA SER A 105 3.22 -16.74 -6.34
C SER A 105 3.03 -15.40 -5.66
N ILE A 106 2.01 -15.26 -4.81
CA ILE A 106 1.75 -14.04 -4.03
C ILE A 106 2.76 -13.89 -2.90
N LYS A 107 3.02 -14.97 -2.14
CA LYS A 107 4.06 -14.96 -1.10
C LYS A 107 5.42 -14.62 -1.72
N SER A 108 5.73 -15.20 -2.88
CA SER A 108 6.93 -14.88 -3.66
C SER A 108 6.96 -13.43 -4.14
N LEU A 109 5.84 -12.89 -4.65
CA LEU A 109 5.72 -11.49 -5.05
C LEU A 109 5.98 -10.53 -3.88
N LEU A 110 5.36 -10.78 -2.73
CA LEU A 110 5.54 -9.96 -1.52
C LEU A 110 6.98 -10.03 -1.01
N THR A 111 7.55 -11.24 -0.98
CA THR A 111 8.94 -11.45 -0.57
C THR A 111 9.92 -10.78 -1.52
N SER A 112 9.70 -10.86 -2.84
CA SER A 112 10.54 -10.21 -3.84
C SER A 112 10.51 -8.68 -3.75
N LYS A 113 9.41 -8.12 -3.23
CA LYS A 113 9.31 -6.69 -2.91
C LYS A 113 9.98 -6.31 -1.59
N GLY A 114 10.39 -7.28 -0.76
CA GLY A 114 11.04 -7.07 0.54
C GLY A 114 10.09 -7.16 1.73
N LEU A 115 8.85 -7.62 1.53
CA LEU A 115 7.86 -7.76 2.60
C LEU A 115 7.92 -9.18 3.19
N VAL A 116 8.28 -9.28 4.47
CA VAL A 116 8.24 -10.53 5.23
C VAL A 116 6.96 -10.59 6.04
N ILE A 117 6.27 -11.72 5.97
CA ILE A 117 5.02 -11.97 6.72
C ILE A 117 5.40 -12.67 8.03
N PRO A 118 5.10 -12.09 9.21
CA PRO A 118 5.51 -12.67 10.48
C PRO A 118 4.68 -13.92 10.83
N THR A 119 5.27 -14.83 11.62
CA THR A 119 4.80 -16.22 11.77
C THR A 119 3.58 -16.48 12.67
N PRO A 120 2.83 -15.52 13.25
CA PRO A 120 1.42 -15.82 13.57
C PRO A 120 0.46 -15.45 12.43
N LEU A 121 0.87 -14.59 11.48
CA LEU A 121 0.00 -14.05 10.43
C LEU A 121 0.07 -14.82 9.10
N GLU A 122 1.05 -15.71 8.93
CA GLU A 122 1.12 -16.56 7.73
C GLU A 122 -0.17 -17.37 7.49
N PRO A 123 -0.81 -18.01 8.49
CA PRO A 123 -2.09 -18.69 8.29
C PRO A 123 -3.22 -17.74 7.86
N ASP A 124 -3.25 -16.53 8.41
CA ASP A 124 -4.25 -15.51 8.06
C ASP A 124 -4.11 -15.03 6.62
N LEU A 125 -2.87 -14.99 6.09
CA LEU A 125 -2.61 -14.68 4.69
C LEU A 125 -3.41 -15.60 3.75
N PHE A 126 -3.38 -16.91 4.02
CA PHE A 126 -4.09 -17.90 3.23
C PHE A 126 -5.60 -17.68 3.30
N LEU A 127 -6.14 -17.44 4.50
CA LEU A 127 -7.57 -17.19 4.70
C LEU A 127 -8.06 -15.91 4.03
N ILE A 128 -7.27 -14.83 4.13
CA ILE A 128 -7.59 -13.55 3.50
C ILE A 128 -7.59 -13.70 1.98
N PHE A 129 -6.59 -14.36 1.39
CA PHE A 129 -6.55 -14.52 -0.06
C PHE A 129 -7.65 -15.45 -0.57
N ASP A 130 -7.88 -16.59 0.09
CA ASP A 130 -8.96 -17.50 -0.29
C ASP A 130 -10.30 -16.77 -0.30
N LYS A 131 -10.55 -15.91 0.70
CA LYS A 131 -11.73 -15.06 0.73
C LYS A 131 -11.74 -13.98 -0.36
N LEU A 132 -10.64 -13.25 -0.55
CA LEU A 132 -10.56 -12.16 -1.55
C LEU A 132 -10.69 -12.67 -2.99
N ILE A 133 -10.23 -13.88 -3.28
CA ILE A 133 -10.35 -14.57 -4.56
C ILE A 133 -11.77 -15.12 -4.76
N ARG A 134 -12.42 -15.60 -3.70
CA ARG A 134 -13.81 -16.10 -3.76
C ARG A 134 -14.85 -14.99 -3.82
N ASP A 135 -14.57 -13.81 -3.27
CA ASP A 135 -15.39 -12.59 -3.40
C ASP A 135 -15.20 -11.93 -4.80
N VAL A 136 -15.15 -12.74 -5.86
CA VAL A 136 -15.22 -12.33 -7.27
C VAL A 136 -16.59 -12.75 -7.78
N ASP A 137 -17.62 -12.03 -7.33
CA ASP A 137 -18.98 -12.04 -7.87
C ASP A 137 -19.35 -10.63 -8.32
#